data_AF-A0A3D0IZA5-F1
#
_entry.id   AF-A0A3D0IZA5-F1
#
_cell.length_a   1.000
_cell.length_b   1.000
_cell.length_c   1.000
_cell.angle_alpha   90.00
_cell.angle_beta   90.00
_cell.angle_gamma   90.00
#
_symmetry.space_group_name_H-M   'P 1'
#
loop_
_entity.id
_entity.type
_entity.pdbx_description
1 polymer ?
#
loop_
_entity_poly.entity_id
_entity_poly.type
_entity_poly.pdbx_seq_one_letter_code
_entity_poly.pdbx_strand_id
1 'polypeptide(L)'
;VLGALVVGLFWLAASFLSNLATFVPPSARPNLHPQRLGLICKDVEIRSGDGKKLSAWWMPAGKKSAPPVIVLHGLGASKSHMIDYILFA
;
A
#
# COMPACT_ATOMS: atom_id res chain seq x y z
N VAL A 1 -22.69 -21.80 -30.52
CA VAL A 1 -23.08 -20.91 -29.40
C VAL A 1 -22.49 -21.38 -28.08
N LEU A 2 -22.79 -22.60 -27.61
CA LEU A 2 -22.27 -23.12 -26.34
C LEU A 2 -20.73 -23.11 -26.23
N GLY A 3 -20.01 -23.57 -27.26
CA GLY A 3 -18.54 -23.56 -27.26
C GLY A 3 -17.94 -22.15 -27.13
N ALA A 4 -18.52 -21.16 -27.82
CA ALA A 4 -18.07 -19.77 -27.72
C ALA A 4 -18.32 -19.18 -26.32
N LEU A 5 -19.45 -19.53 -25.69
CA LEU A 5 -19.75 -19.13 -24.30
C LEU A 5 -18.75 -19.73 -23.32
N VAL A 6 -18.41 -21.01 -23.47
CA VAL A 6 -17.42 -21.69 -22.61
C VAL A 6 -16.04 -21.03 -22.74
N VAL A 7 -15.59 -20.78 -23.97
CA VAL A 7 -14.30 -20.09 -24.21
C VAL A 7 -14.31 -18.68 -23.65
N GLY A 8 -15.39 -17.92 -23.84
CA GLY A 8 -15.53 -16.57 -23.31
C GLY A 8 -15.50 -16.52 -21.78
N LEU A 9 -16.21 -17.44 -21.12
CA LEU A 9 -16.20 -17.56 -19.65
C LEU A 9 -14.81 -17.94 -19.13
N PHE A 10 -14.13 -18.88 -19.81
CA PHE A 10 -12.78 -19.27 -19.43
C PHE A 10 -11.80 -18.10 -19.55
N TRP A 11 -11.88 -17.34 -20.65
CA TRP A 11 -11.04 -16.16 -20.86
C TRP A 11 -11.29 -15.07 -19.83
N LEU A 12 -12.56 -14.82 -19.48
CA LEU A 12 -12.94 -13.86 -18.44
C LEU A 12 -12.37 -14.29 -17.08
N ALA A 13 -12.53 -15.57 -16.71
CA ALA A 13 -12.01 -16.12 -15.46
C ALA A 13 -10.49 -16.02 -15.40
N ALA A 14 -9.78 -16.42 -16.46
CA ALA A 14 -8.33 -16.32 -16.53
C ALA A 14 -7.83 -14.87 -16.43
N SER A 15 -8.49 -13.94 -17.13
CA SER A 15 -8.17 -12.50 -17.07
C SER A 15 -8.39 -11.93 -15.68
N PHE A 16 -9.49 -12.30 -15.03
CA PHE A 16 -9.79 -11.90 -13.66
C PHE A 16 -8.75 -12.41 -12.67
N LEU A 17 -8.39 -13.70 -12.73
CA LEU A 17 -7.37 -14.29 -11.86
C LEU A 17 -6.00 -13.65 -12.08
N SER A 18 -5.60 -13.41 -13.33
CA SER A 18 -4.35 -12.72 -13.67
C SER A 18 -4.30 -11.31 -13.09
N ASN A 19 -5.41 -10.56 -13.18
CA ASN A 19 -5.52 -9.22 -12.63
C ASN A 19 -5.40 -9.24 -11.09
N LEU A 20 -6.10 -10.16 -10.42
CA LEU A 20 -5.96 -10.32 -8.97
C LEU A 20 -4.52 -10.66 -8.57
N ALA A 21 -3.89 -11.62 -9.24
CA ALA A 21 -2.54 -12.07 -8.93
C ALA A 21 -1.48 -10.98 -9.14
N THR A 22 -1.69 -10.07 -10.10
CA THR A 22 -0.70 -9.04 -10.46
C THR A 22 -0.91 -7.73 -9.71
N PHE A 23 -2.15 -7.34 -9.46
CA PHE A 23 -2.48 -5.99 -8.97
C PHE A 23 -3.04 -5.94 -7.55
N VAL A 24 -3.44 -7.07 -6.98
CA VAL A 24 -3.90 -7.13 -5.58
C VAL A 24 -2.80 -7.81 -4.76
N PRO A 25 -1.84 -7.04 -4.21
CA PRO A 25 -0.83 -7.62 -3.35
C PRO A 25 -1.49 -8.23 -2.11
N PRO A 26 -0.93 -9.32 -1.55
CA PRO A 26 -1.39 -9.85 -0.27
C PRO A 26 -1.43 -8.73 0.78
N SER A 27 -2.53 -8.63 1.55
CA SER A 27 -2.61 -7.62 2.60
C SER A 27 -1.60 -7.96 3.68
N ALA A 28 -0.49 -7.25 3.69
CA ALA A 28 0.60 -7.54 4.61
C ALA A 28 0.18 -7.17 6.05
N ARG A 29 0.31 -8.14 6.97
CA ARG A 29 0.07 -8.02 8.42
C ARG A 29 1.41 -8.31 9.11
N PRO A 30 1.84 -7.53 10.12
CA PRO A 30 1.03 -6.70 11.02
C PRO A 30 0.82 -5.25 10.58
N ASN A 31 -0.20 -4.60 11.15
CA ASN A 31 -0.50 -3.18 10.98
C ASN A 31 -0.20 -2.42 12.28
N LEU A 32 1.08 -2.22 12.60
CA LEU A 32 1.45 -1.40 13.73
C LEU A 32 1.30 0.09 13.37
N HIS A 33 0.44 0.80 14.10
CA HIS A 33 0.26 2.23 13.91
C HIS A 33 1.34 3.00 14.70
N PRO A 34 2.01 4.02 14.11
CA PRO A 34 3.09 4.76 14.78
C PRO A 34 2.72 5.34 16.14
N GLN A 35 1.46 5.75 16.33
CA GLN A 35 1.00 6.29 17.62
C GLN A 35 1.06 5.24 18.75
N ARG A 36 0.98 3.94 18.44
CA ARG A 36 1.15 2.87 19.43
C ARG A 36 2.59 2.80 19.96
N LEU A 37 3.52 3.45 19.28
CA LEU A 37 4.93 3.59 19.65
C LEU A 37 5.24 4.96 20.27
N GLY A 38 4.21 5.77 20.55
CA GLY A 38 4.38 7.12 21.09
C GLY A 38 4.81 8.17 20.05
N LEU A 39 4.85 7.83 18.76
CA LEU A 39 5.18 8.80 17.71
C LEU A 39 3.99 9.73 17.42
N ILE A 40 4.28 11.04 17.35
CA ILE A 40 3.31 12.03 16.88
C ILE A 40 3.12 11.82 15.38
N CYS A 41 1.95 11.33 15.00
CA CYS A 41 1.61 10.96 13.63
C CYS A 41 0.17 11.34 13.31
N LYS A 42 -0.08 11.77 12.08
CA LYS A 42 -1.41 12.02 11.51
C LYS A 42 -1.63 11.13 10.30
N ASP A 43 -2.79 10.47 10.23
CA ASP A 43 -3.24 9.85 8.99
C ASP A 43 -3.58 10.94 7.98
N VAL A 44 -3.05 10.80 6.76
CA VAL A 44 -3.31 11.72 5.66
C VAL A 44 -3.64 10.93 4.39
N GLU A 45 -4.49 11.51 3.55
CA GLU A 45 -4.77 11.02 2.20
C GLU A 45 -4.08 11.95 1.20
N ILE A 46 -3.28 11.37 0.31
CA ILE A 46 -2.58 12.09 -0.76
C ILE A 46 -3.21 11.67 -2.08
N ARG A 47 -3.51 12.63 -2.95
CA ARG A 47 -3.98 12.35 -4.31
C ARG A 47 -2.80 12.31 -5.27
N SER A 48 -2.64 11.21 -5.99
CA SER A 48 -1.63 11.09 -7.03
C SER A 48 -2.03 11.85 -8.30
N GLY A 49 -1.08 12.05 -9.22
CA GLY A 49 -1.34 12.71 -10.51
C GLY A 49 -2.35 11.97 -11.39
N ASP A 50 -2.45 10.63 -11.26
CA ASP A 50 -3.47 9.80 -11.91
C ASP A 50 -4.78 9.69 -11.11
N GLY A 51 -4.95 10.49 -10.05
CA GLY A 51 -6.19 10.63 -9.29
C GLY A 51 -6.43 9.56 -8.22
N LYS A 52 -5.51 8.61 -8.02
CA LYS A 52 -5.61 7.59 -6.96
C LYS A 52 -5.43 8.23 -5.59
N LYS A 53 -6.13 7.65 -4.60
CA LYS A 53 -6.02 8.00 -3.19
C LYS A 53 -4.96 7.14 -2.54
N LEU A 54 -3.94 7.77 -1.98
CA LEU A 54 -2.84 7.11 -1.27
C LEU A 54 -2.98 7.38 0.22
N SER A 55 -3.02 6.31 1.03
CA SER A 55 -3.00 6.44 2.49
C SER A 55 -1.55 6.60 2.96
N ALA A 56 -1.28 7.64 3.74
CA ALA A 56 0.05 7.93 4.26
C ALA A 56 0.00 8.37 5.73
N TRP A 57 1.18 8.46 6.33
CA TRP A 57 1.39 8.96 7.68
C TRP A 57 2.28 10.19 7.65
N TRP A 58 1.82 11.27 8.27
CA TRP A 58 2.58 12.50 8.43
C TRP A 58 3.11 12.62 9.85
N MET A 59 4.43 12.72 9.98
CA MET A 59 5.12 12.86 11.27
C MET A 59 5.77 14.24 11.36
N PRO A 60 5.14 15.22 12.04
CA PRO A 60 5.61 16.61 12.05
C PRO A 60 6.77 16.88 13.02
N ALA A 61 7.17 15.92 13.85
CA ALA A 61 8.08 16.11 14.98
C ALA A 61 9.57 16.29 14.61
N GLY A 62 9.88 16.68 13.37
CA GLY A 62 11.25 16.91 12.88
C GLY A 62 11.78 18.33 13.10
N LYS A 63 13.09 18.52 12.89
CA LYS A 63 13.69 19.86 12.84
C LYS A 63 13.17 20.59 11.61
N LYS A 64 12.58 21.78 11.79
CA LYS A 64 12.01 22.58 10.67
C LYS A 64 13.02 22.94 9.56
N SER A 65 14.30 23.01 9.90
CA SER A 65 15.40 23.29 8.97
C SER A 65 15.93 22.05 8.24
N ALA A 66 15.54 20.85 8.66
CA ALA A 66 15.97 19.61 8.00
C ALA A 66 15.04 19.29 6.83
N PRO A 67 15.57 18.74 5.72
CA PRO A 67 14.74 18.29 4.62
C PRO A 67 13.82 17.13 5.07
N PRO A 68 12.59 17.05 4.53
CA PRO A 68 11.70 15.95 4.83
C PRO A 68 12.22 14.64 4.23
N VAL A 69 11.97 13.54 4.92
CA VAL A 69 12.27 12.18 4.44
C VAL A 69 10.96 11.52 4.04
N ILE A 70 10.93 10.95 2.84
CA ILE A 70 9.83 10.10 2.37
C ILE A 70 10.32 8.66 2.42
N VAL A 71 9.65 7.84 3.22
CA VAL A 71 9.95 6.42 3.34
C VAL A 71 8.95 5.64 2.48
N LEU A 72 9.47 4.86 1.54
CA LEU A 72 8.68 4.05 0.60
C LEU A 72 8.94 2.57 0.88
N HIS A 73 7.90 1.76 0.72
CA HIS A 73 8.01 0.31 0.86
C HIS A 73 8.29 -0.37 -0.49
N GLY A 74 8.79 -1.60 -0.44
CA GLY A 74 8.93 -2.47 -1.62
C GLY A 74 7.63 -3.14 -2.06
N LEU A 75 7.71 -3.97 -3.09
CA LEU A 75 6.60 -4.77 -3.59
C LEU A 75 6.08 -5.73 -2.49
N GLY A 76 4.75 -5.84 -2.36
CA GLY A 76 4.11 -6.73 -1.38
C GLY A 76 4.12 -6.23 0.07
N ALA A 77 4.73 -5.07 0.34
CA ALA A 77 4.73 -4.44 1.66
C ALA A 77 3.73 -3.27 1.73
N SER A 78 3.63 -2.67 2.92
CA SER A 78 2.79 -1.49 3.20
C SER A 78 3.52 -0.49 4.08
N LYS A 79 2.97 0.72 4.24
CA LYS A 79 3.51 1.76 5.16
C LYS A 79 3.76 1.24 6.59
N SER A 80 2.96 0.28 7.05
CA SER A 80 3.10 -0.32 8.39
C SER A 80 4.40 -1.10 8.55
N HIS A 81 4.86 -1.78 7.51
CA HIS A 81 6.10 -2.57 7.55
C HIS A 81 7.32 -1.69 7.76
N MET A 82 7.28 -0.46 7.24
CA MET A 82 8.38 0.48 7.39
C MET A 82 8.54 0.96 8.84
N ILE A 83 7.45 0.98 9.61
CA ILE A 83 7.50 1.33 11.03
C ILE A 83 8.14 0.22 11.85
N ASP A 84 7.83 -1.04 11.50
CA ASP A 84 8.46 -2.19 12.14
C ASP A 84 9.99 -2.13 11.96
N TYR A 85 10.49 -1.80 10.76
CA TYR A 85 11.93 -1.67 10.51
C TYR A 85 12.61 -0.53 11.30
N ILE A 86 11.95 0.61 11.50
CA ILE A 86 12.52 1.73 12.25
C ILE A 86 12.78 1.37 13.71
N LEU A 87 12.03 0.43 14.28
CA LEU A 87 12.25 -0.04 15.66
C LEU A 87 13.46 -0.95 15.82
N PHE A 88 13.88 -1.64 14.75
CA PHE A 88 14.94 -2.64 14.79
C PHE A 88 16.26 -2.18 14.14
N ALA A 89 16.30 -0.94 13.62
CA ALA A 89 17.50 -0.29 13.07
C ALA A 89 18.15 0.63 14.12
#